data_AF-A0A0B6XUV0-F1
#
_entry.id   AF-A0A0B6XUV0-F1
#
_cell.length_a   1.000
_cell.length_b   1.000
_cell.length_c   1.000
_cell.angle_alpha   90.00
_cell.angle_beta   90.00
_cell.angle_gamma   90.00
#
_symmetry.space_group_name_H-M   'P 1'
#
loop_
_entity.id
_entity.type
_entity.pdbx_description
1 polymer ?
#
loop_
_entity_poly.entity_id
_entity_poly.type
_entity_poly.pdbx_seq_one_letter_code
_entity_poly.pdbx_strand_id
1 'polypeptide(L)'
;LPSQEEIDAINSFNGNIDKLGNAEKFFICIMKLPNYRMRVEGLLIMEEFNVNMEWIRPSVESVIQAAKDIQDSQSLRELIYLILISGNYLNSGNYAGNAAGFKLSSLLKLTEIRANKPGMNL
;
A
#
# COMPACT_ATOMS: atom_id res chain seq x y z
N LEU A 1 -24.18 -13.83 -10.09
CA LEU A 1 -25.54 -13.51 -9.61
C LEU A 1 -26.34 -13.02 -10.80
N PRO A 2 -27.67 -13.29 -10.90
CA PRO A 2 -28.43 -12.92 -12.09
C PRO A 2 -28.29 -11.43 -12.40
N SER A 3 -28.25 -11.03 -13.66
CA SER A 3 -28.26 -9.63 -14.09
C SER A 3 -29.64 -9.01 -13.87
N GLN A 4 -29.76 -7.68 -14.04
CA GLN A 4 -31.08 -7.03 -13.97
C GLN A 4 -32.01 -7.53 -15.10
N GLU A 5 -31.45 -7.72 -16.30
CA GLU A 5 -32.19 -8.25 -17.45
C GLU A 5 -32.72 -9.67 -17.19
N GLU A 6 -31.91 -10.54 -16.56
CA GLU A 6 -32.31 -11.90 -16.21
C GLU A 6 -33.40 -11.91 -15.11
N ILE A 7 -33.31 -10.99 -14.15
CA ILE A 7 -34.34 -10.80 -13.11
C ILE A 7 -35.67 -10.39 -13.74
N ASP A 8 -35.64 -9.41 -14.65
CA ASP A 8 -36.85 -8.89 -15.30
C ASP A 8 -37.49 -9.95 -16.21
N ALA A 9 -36.66 -10.73 -16.91
CA ALA A 9 -37.11 -11.86 -17.73
C ALA A 9 -37.79 -12.95 -16.88
N ILE A 10 -37.21 -13.32 -15.74
CA ILE A 10 -37.80 -14.31 -14.83
C ILE A 10 -39.09 -13.79 -14.18
N ASN A 11 -39.13 -12.52 -13.77
CA ASN A 11 -40.33 -11.91 -13.19
C ASN A 11 -41.48 -11.79 -14.19
N SER A 12 -41.17 -11.66 -15.48
CA SER A 12 -42.16 -11.57 -16.57
C SER A 12 -42.64 -12.93 -17.06
N PHE A 13 -42.05 -14.04 -16.59
CA PHE A 13 -42.41 -15.38 -17.02
C PHE A 13 -43.70 -15.86 -16.35
N ASN A 14 -44.76 -16.02 -17.15
CA ASN A 14 -46.08 -16.47 -16.70
C ASN A 14 -46.35 -17.97 -16.99
N GLY A 15 -45.32 -18.72 -17.40
CA GLY A 15 -45.44 -20.15 -17.72
C GLY A 15 -45.30 -21.06 -16.49
N ASN A 16 -45.26 -22.36 -16.72
CA ASN A 16 -45.03 -23.32 -15.65
C ASN A 16 -43.54 -23.31 -15.22
N ILE A 17 -43.29 -22.85 -13.99
CA ILE A 17 -41.96 -22.78 -13.35
C ILE A 17 -41.27 -24.16 -13.32
N ASP A 18 -42.01 -25.26 -13.23
CA ASP A 18 -41.45 -26.62 -13.20
C ASP A 18 -40.75 -27.00 -14.52
N LYS A 19 -41.12 -26.34 -15.62
CA LYS A 19 -40.49 -26.54 -16.94
C LYS A 19 -39.23 -25.71 -17.15
N LEU A 20 -38.90 -24.81 -16.23
CA LEU A 20 -37.66 -24.04 -16.29
C LEU A 20 -36.43 -24.92 -16.04
N GLY A 21 -35.29 -24.50 -16.58
CA GLY A 21 -34.00 -25.11 -16.34
C GLY A 21 -33.54 -24.90 -14.88
N ASN A 22 -32.48 -25.62 -14.50
CA ASN A 22 -31.95 -25.54 -13.14
C ASN A 22 -31.36 -24.16 -12.82
N ALA A 23 -30.82 -23.46 -13.81
CA ALA A 23 -30.27 -22.11 -13.63
C ALA A 23 -31.37 -21.10 -13.27
N GLU A 24 -32.49 -21.10 -14.00
CA GLU A 24 -33.61 -20.19 -13.73
C GLU A 24 -34.28 -20.54 -12.41
N LYS A 25 -34.41 -21.84 -12.07
CA LYS A 25 -34.91 -22.28 -10.77
C LYS A 25 -34.00 -21.79 -9.63
N PHE A 26 -32.68 -21.83 -9.80
CA PHE A 26 -31.73 -21.26 -8.84
C PHE A 26 -31.91 -19.75 -8.69
N PHE A 27 -32.08 -19.01 -9.79
CA PHE A 27 -32.35 -17.57 -9.76
C PHE A 27 -33.64 -17.24 -9.00
N ILE A 28 -34.73 -17.98 -9.23
CA ILE A 28 -35.98 -17.82 -8.47
C ILE A 28 -35.75 -18.04 -6.97
N CYS A 29 -34.97 -19.05 -6.60
CA CYS A 29 -34.66 -19.33 -5.20
C CYS A 29 -33.84 -18.20 -4.54
N ILE A 30 -32.79 -17.71 -5.20
CA ILE A 30 -31.92 -16.68 -4.63
C ILE A 30 -32.60 -15.31 -4.60
N MET A 31 -33.45 -14.99 -5.59
CA MET A 31 -34.21 -13.74 -5.65
C MET A 31 -35.24 -13.61 -4.53
N LYS A 32 -35.73 -14.72 -3.96
CA LYS A 32 -36.62 -14.72 -2.79
C LYS A 32 -35.92 -14.27 -1.51
N LEU A 33 -34.59 -14.32 -1.47
CA LEU A 33 -33.83 -13.90 -0.30
C LEU A 33 -33.71 -12.37 -0.29
N PRO A 34 -34.11 -11.70 0.80
CA PRO A 34 -34.02 -10.24 0.88
C PRO A 34 -32.56 -9.80 0.84
N ASN A 35 -32.24 -8.84 -0.04
CA ASN A 35 -30.91 -8.28 -0.22
C ASN A 35 -29.83 -9.33 -0.53
N TYR A 36 -30.17 -10.38 -1.28
CA TYR A 36 -29.25 -11.50 -1.54
C TYR A 36 -27.89 -11.06 -2.12
N ARG A 37 -27.86 -10.02 -2.97
CA ARG A 37 -26.59 -9.49 -3.53
C ARG A 37 -25.65 -9.03 -2.41
N MET A 38 -26.15 -8.15 -1.54
CA MET A 38 -25.39 -7.65 -0.39
C MET A 38 -24.97 -8.76 0.56
N ARG A 39 -25.81 -9.79 0.76
CA ARG A 39 -25.44 -10.95 1.59
C ARG A 39 -24.30 -11.75 0.98
N VAL A 40 -24.33 -12.00 -0.33
CA VAL A 40 -23.26 -12.74 -1.03
C VAL A 40 -21.96 -11.94 -1.04
N GLU A 41 -22.02 -10.63 -1.32
CA GLU A 41 -20.86 -9.75 -1.21
C GLU A 41 -20.29 -9.73 0.21
N GLY A 42 -21.16 -9.68 1.23
CA GLY A 42 -20.74 -9.75 2.63
C GLY A 42 -20.06 -11.07 2.98
N LEU A 43 -20.60 -12.21 2.51
CA LEU A 43 -19.98 -13.52 2.70
C LEU A 43 -18.61 -13.61 2.02
N LEU A 44 -18.48 -13.06 0.81
CA LEU A 44 -17.20 -13.00 0.11
C LEU A 44 -16.17 -12.17 0.89
N ILE A 45 -16.58 -10.99 1.38
CA ILE A 45 -15.72 -10.15 2.22
C ILE A 45 -15.32 -10.91 3.49
N MET A 46 -16.25 -11.59 4.17
CA MET A 46 -15.93 -12.35 5.39
C MET A 46 -14.88 -13.44 5.15
N GLU A 47 -14.96 -14.12 4.00
CA GLU A 47 -13.99 -15.16 3.61
C GLU A 47 -12.62 -14.57 3.29
N GLU A 48 -12.58 -13.46 2.55
CA GLU A 48 -11.33 -12.85 2.09
C GLU A 48 -10.67 -11.93 3.12
N PHE A 49 -11.42 -11.45 4.11
CA PHE A 49 -10.97 -10.38 5.01
C PHE A 49 -9.69 -10.74 5.75
N ASN A 50 -9.64 -11.91 6.39
CA ASN A 50 -8.49 -12.32 7.19
C ASN A 50 -7.25 -12.50 6.31
N VAL A 51 -7.40 -13.14 5.15
CA VAL A 51 -6.31 -13.33 4.18
C VAL A 51 -5.77 -11.98 3.73
N ASN A 52 -6.65 -11.05 3.32
CA ASN A 52 -6.23 -9.71 2.90
C ASN A 52 -5.53 -8.95 4.03
N MET A 53 -6.02 -9.06 5.27
CA MET A 53 -5.41 -8.41 6.42
C MET A 53 -4.04 -8.99 6.78
N GLU A 54 -3.87 -10.31 6.69
CA GLU A 54 -2.59 -10.98 6.89
C GLU A 54 -1.54 -10.55 5.86
N TRP A 55 -1.97 -10.26 4.62
CA TRP A 55 -1.09 -9.74 3.57
C TRP A 55 -0.72 -8.27 3.75
N ILE A 56 -1.66 -7.42 4.16
CA ILE A 56 -1.46 -5.96 4.23
C ILE A 56 -0.72 -5.56 5.51
N ARG A 57 -1.07 -6.17 6.64
CA ARG A 57 -0.59 -5.76 7.98
C ARG A 57 0.95 -5.73 8.10
N PRO A 58 1.72 -6.75 7.67
CA PRO A 58 3.17 -6.75 7.82
C PRO A 58 3.84 -5.61 7.06
N SER A 59 3.30 -5.23 5.89
CA SER A 59 3.84 -4.11 5.10
C SER A 59 3.67 -2.78 5.83
N VAL A 60 2.48 -2.54 6.40
CA VAL A 60 2.19 -1.33 7.19
C VAL A 60 3.06 -1.29 8.45
N GLU A 61 3.15 -2.40 9.18
CA GLU A 61 3.97 -2.50 10.39
C GLU A 61 5.45 -2.27 10.09
N SER A 62 5.96 -2.77 8.97
CA SER A 62 7.34 -2.55 8.54
C SER A 62 7.63 -1.07 8.28
N VAL A 63 6.73 -0.34 7.63
CA VAL A 63 6.89 1.10 7.39
C VAL A 63 6.84 1.89 8.70
N ILE A 64 5.92 1.55 9.60
CA ILE A 64 5.81 2.19 10.92
C ILE A 64 7.09 1.95 11.72
N GLN A 65 7.59 0.71 11.74
CA GLN A 65 8.78 0.37 12.50
C GLN A 65 10.02 1.07 11.93
N ALA A 66 10.21 1.06 10.61
CA ALA A 66 11.31 1.77 9.97
C ALA A 66 11.30 3.29 10.28
N ALA A 67 10.11 3.91 10.27
CA ALA A 67 9.98 5.32 10.62
C ALA A 67 10.39 5.61 12.08
N LYS A 68 10.00 4.73 13.03
CA LYS A 68 10.41 4.81 14.44
C LYS A 68 11.92 4.63 14.59
N ASP A 69 12.47 3.60 13.95
CA ASP A 69 13.90 3.30 14.01
C ASP A 69 14.74 4.49 13.51
N ILE A 70 14.30 5.15 12.42
CA ILE A 70 14.96 6.35 11.90
C ILE A 70 14.84 7.53 12.88
N GLN A 71 13.65 7.74 13.45
CA GLN A 71 13.38 8.87 14.37
C GLN A 71 14.18 8.75 15.68
N ASP A 72 14.26 7.53 16.21
CA ASP A 72 14.82 7.25 17.53
C ASP A 72 16.32 6.92 17.48
N SER A 73 16.88 6.67 16.29
CA SER A 73 18.31 6.37 16.14
C SER A 73 19.20 7.58 16.43
N GLN A 74 19.84 7.55 17.60
CA GLN A 74 20.85 8.54 17.99
C GLN A 74 22.08 8.48 17.06
N SER A 75 22.56 7.28 16.72
CA SER A 75 23.74 7.13 15.86
C SER A 75 23.50 7.69 14.44
N LEU A 76 22.30 7.52 13.89
CA LEU A 76 21.94 8.11 12.60
C LEU A 76 21.93 9.64 12.68
N ARG A 77 21.43 10.20 13.78
CA ARG A 77 21.42 11.65 14.03
C ARG A 77 22.83 12.21 14.12
N GLU A 78 23.72 11.53 14.84
CA GLU A 78 25.14 11.90 14.96
C GLU A 78 25.83 11.84 13.59
N LEU A 79 25.60 10.78 12.81
CA LEU A 79 26.14 10.65 11.45
C LEU A 79 25.66 11.79 10.54
N ILE A 80 24.36 12.08 10.52
CA ILE A 80 23.79 13.18 9.72
C ILE A 80 24.39 14.52 10.14
N TYR A 81 24.61 14.74 11.44
CA TYR A 81 25.23 15.96 11.95
C TYR A 81 26.70 16.09 11.51
N LEU A 82 27.48 15.00 11.57
CA LEU A 82 28.85 14.98 11.08
C LEU A 82 28.91 15.29 9.58
N ILE A 83 28.03 14.69 8.78
CA ILE A 83 27.92 14.97 7.34
C ILE A 83 27.60 16.45 7.10
N LEU A 84 26.70 17.05 7.89
CA LEU A 84 26.37 18.47 7.79
C LEU A 84 27.59 19.36 8.07
N ILE A 85 28.34 19.08 9.15
CA ILE A 85 29.56 19.83 9.49
C ILE A 85 30.60 19.69 8.39
N SER A 86 30.87 18.46 7.94
CA SER A 86 31.84 18.19 6.87
C SER A 86 31.44 18.89 5.57
N GLY A 87 30.17 18.80 5.18
CA GLY A 87 29.64 19.47 4.00
C GLY A 87 29.77 20.99 4.08
N ASN A 88 29.43 21.59 5.24
CA ASN A 88 29.58 23.03 5.46
C ASN A 88 31.04 23.50 5.43
N TYR A 89 31.95 22.71 6.00
CA TYR A 89 33.37 23.00 5.95
C TYR A 89 33.91 22.97 4.51
N LEU A 90 33.59 21.90 3.76
CA LEU A 90 34.05 21.73 2.38
C LEU A 90 33.47 22.78 1.43
N ASN A 91 32.26 23.28 1.69
CA ASN A 91 31.59 24.29 0.87
C ASN A 91 31.70 25.72 1.43
N SER A 92 32.60 25.95 2.40
CA SER A 92 32.81 27.28 2.98
C SER A 92 33.13 28.31 1.89
N GLY A 93 32.44 29.44 1.91
CA GLY A 93 32.60 30.53 0.94
C GLY A 93 31.81 30.36 -0.37
N ASN A 94 31.10 29.24 -0.56
CA ASN A 94 30.19 29.03 -1.70
C ASN A 94 28.71 29.10 -1.25
N TYR A 95 27.78 29.09 -2.21
CA TYR A 95 26.33 29.14 -1.96
C TYR A 95 25.81 27.98 -1.09
N ALA A 96 26.54 26.86 -1.03
CA ALA A 96 26.21 25.67 -0.27
C ALA A 96 26.89 25.60 1.11
N GLY A 97 27.67 26.63 1.49
CA GLY A 97 28.23 26.76 2.84
C GLY A 97 27.20 27.25 3.85
N ASN A 98 27.43 26.95 5.14
CA ASN A 98 26.57 27.37 6.26
C ASN A 98 25.10 26.91 6.15
N ALA A 99 24.86 25.73 5.59
CA ALA A 99 23.56 25.11 5.53
C ALA A 99 23.08 24.69 6.93
N ALA A 100 21.78 24.83 7.19
CA ALA A 100 21.12 24.33 8.41
C ALA A 100 20.77 22.83 8.32
N GLY A 101 20.81 22.26 7.13
CA GLY A 101 20.45 20.87 6.85
C GLY A 101 20.59 20.56 5.36
N PHE A 102 20.39 19.29 4.99
CA PHE A 102 20.46 18.83 3.61
C PHE A 102 19.36 17.80 3.34
N LYS A 103 19.07 17.56 2.05
CA LYS A 103 18.10 16.51 1.65
C LYS A 103 18.71 15.14 1.89
N LEU A 104 17.95 14.17 2.42
CA LEU A 104 18.44 12.79 2.62
C LEU A 104 18.96 12.14 1.31
N SER A 105 18.39 12.51 0.15
CA SER A 105 18.89 12.04 -1.14
C SER A 105 20.33 12.46 -1.46
N SER A 106 20.86 13.49 -0.79
CA SER A 106 22.28 13.88 -0.89
C SER A 106 23.22 12.83 -0.31
N LEU A 107 22.75 11.95 0.60
CA LEU A 107 23.57 10.86 1.14
C LEU A 107 24.07 9.92 0.04
N LEU A 108 23.27 9.71 -1.01
CA LEU A 108 23.65 8.88 -2.15
C LEU A 108 24.83 9.46 -2.94
N LYS A 109 25.07 10.77 -2.84
CA LYS A 109 26.13 11.48 -3.55
C LYS A 109 27.44 11.52 -2.77
N LEU A 110 27.45 11.16 -1.49
CA LEU A 110 28.67 11.19 -0.68
C LEU A 110 29.75 10.28 -1.27
N THR A 111 29.33 9.12 -1.79
CA THR A 111 30.21 8.13 -2.41
C THR A 111 30.88 8.62 -3.70
N GLU A 112 30.35 9.69 -4.31
CA GLU A 112 30.89 10.31 -5.52
C GLU A 112 32.01 11.32 -5.19
N ILE A 113 32.10 11.78 -3.94
CA ILE A 113 33.10 12.76 -3.50
C ILE A 113 34.41 12.03 -3.18
N ARG A 114 35.41 12.21 -4.04
CA ARG A 114 36.72 11.55 -3.91
C ARG A 114 37.57 12.23 -2.82
N ALA A 115 38.19 11.42 -1.98
CA ALA A 115 39.22 11.88 -1.05
C ALA A 115 40.56 12.07 -1.76
N ASN A 116 41.49 12.79 -1.12
CA ASN A 116 42.86 12.96 -1.61
C ASN A 116 43.65 11.63 -1.66
N LYS A 117 43.19 10.60 -0.95
CA LYS A 117 43.77 9.25 -1.00
C LYS A 117 43.08 8.43 -2.10
N PRO A 118 43.83 7.90 -3.09
CA PRO A 118 43.26 7.03 -4.12
C PRO A 118 42.50 5.85 -3.53
N GLY A 119 41.29 5.59 -4.05
CA GLY A 119 40.43 4.51 -3.60
C GLY A 119 39.60 4.82 -2.34
N MET A 120 39.58 6.07 -1.86
CA MET A 120 38.71 6.51 -0.77
C MET A 120 37.74 7.59 -1.24
N ASN A 121 36.49 7.49 -0.80
CA ASN A 121 35.46 8.53 -0.86
C ASN A 121 35.14 9.05 0.54
N LEU A 122 34.34 10.11 0.59
CA LEU A 122 33.73 10.62 1.82
C LEU A 122 32.60 9.72 2.32
#